data_AF-A0A3F2ZYJ2-F1
#
_entry.id   AF-A0A3F2ZYJ2-F1
#
_cell.length_a   1.000
_cell.length_b   1.000
_cell.length_c   1.000
_cell.angle_alpha   90.00
_cell.angle_beta   90.00
_cell.angle_gamma   90.00
#
_symmetry.space_group_name_H-M   'P 1'
#
loop_
_entity.id
_entity.type
_entity.pdbx_description
1 polymer ?
#
loop_
_entity_poly.entity_id
_entity_poly.type
_entity_poly.pdbx_seq_one_letter_code
_entity_poly.pdbx_strand_id
1 'polypeptide(L)'
;MLYLFIAVLAGASIVAGRIINSNLAEKIGIFQGTFFNYVIGLLFSFIFLFLSNENLNITNTKIKSIPLWAYLGGLTGVLVIVLSSYVTPKISSFYLTLIIFIGQLFVGIIIDYFTLNKLSLGNLLGGLFVLIGLTYNLLIDKNQNL
;
A
#
# COMPACT_ATOMS: atom_id res chain seq x y z
N MET A 1 -10.92 -1.91 -19.88
CA MET A 1 -9.81 -2.88 -19.99
C MET A 1 -8.46 -2.27 -19.64
N LEU A 2 -8.10 -1.09 -20.16
CA LEU A 2 -6.85 -0.40 -19.80
C LEU A 2 -6.66 -0.19 -18.28
N TYR A 3 -7.70 0.27 -17.57
CA TYR A 3 -7.63 0.47 -16.10
C TYR A 3 -7.35 -0.81 -15.30
N LEU A 4 -7.81 -1.97 -15.79
CA LEU A 4 -7.51 -3.26 -15.16
C LEU A 4 -6.03 -3.61 -15.30
N PHE A 5 -5.46 -3.35 -16.48
CA PHE A 5 -4.04 -3.54 -16.72
C PHE A 5 -3.19 -2.59 -15.86
N ILE A 6 -3.58 -1.32 -15.75
CA ILE A 6 -2.93 -0.35 -14.86
C ILE A 6 -3.00 -0.81 -13.40
N ALA A 7 -4.14 -1.34 -12.95
CA ALA A 7 -4.29 -1.86 -11.59
C ALA A 7 -3.35 -3.07 -11.33
N VAL A 8 -3.17 -3.95 -12.32
CA VAL A 8 -2.21 -5.06 -12.24
C VAL A 8 -0.77 -4.52 -12.14
N LEU A 9 -0.40 -3.53 -12.95
CA LEU A 9 0.91 -2.90 -12.89
C LEU A 9 1.16 -2.19 -11.56
N ALA A 10 0.13 -1.54 -10.99
CA ALA A 10 0.20 -0.94 -9.66
C ALA A 10 0.48 -2.01 -8.59
N GLY A 11 -0.23 -3.15 -8.64
CA GLY A 11 0.02 -4.30 -7.76
C GLY A 11 1.45 -4.84 -7.88
N ALA A 12 1.94 -5.02 -9.11
CA ALA A 12 3.32 -5.45 -9.37
C ALA A 12 4.34 -4.45 -8.80
N SER A 13 4.09 -3.15 -8.97
CA SER A 13 4.95 -2.08 -8.46
C SER A 13 5.00 -2.04 -6.94
N ILE A 14 3.87 -2.30 -6.26
CA ILE A 14 3.81 -2.39 -4.79
C ILE A 14 4.70 -3.53 -4.29
N VAL A 15 4.61 -4.71 -4.89
CA VAL A 15 5.40 -5.88 -4.47
C VAL A 15 6.89 -5.66 -4.75
N ALA A 16 7.24 -5.18 -5.96
CA ALA A 16 8.62 -4.89 -6.33
C ALA A 16 9.24 -3.81 -5.43
N GLY A 17 8.53 -2.70 -5.23
CA GLY A 17 8.97 -1.59 -4.37
C GLY A 17 9.19 -2.04 -2.93
N ARG A 18 8.30 -2.87 -2.37
CA ARG A 18 8.47 -3.46 -1.04
C ARG A 18 9.75 -4.28 -0.92
N ILE A 19 10.04 -5.16 -1.89
CA ILE A 19 11.25 -6.00 -1.88
C ILE A 19 12.51 -5.13 -1.99
N ILE A 20 12.52 -4.15 -2.89
CA ILE A 20 13.63 -3.20 -3.05
C ILE A 20 13.88 -2.43 -1.74
N ASN A 21 12.83 -1.92 -1.11
CA ASN A 21 12.91 -1.18 0.15
C ASN A 21 13.40 -2.06 1.30
N SER A 22 12.92 -3.30 1.39
CA SER A 22 13.39 -4.27 2.36
C SER A 22 14.88 -4.55 2.20
N ASN A 23 15.34 -4.80 0.98
CA ASN A 23 16.76 -5.06 0.70
C ASN A 23 17.65 -3.86 1.04
N LEU A 24 17.16 -2.64 0.84
CA LEU A 24 17.86 -1.43 1.26
C LEU A 24 17.89 -1.32 2.80
N ALA A 25 16.74 -1.53 3.45
CA ALA A 25 16.61 -1.50 4.90
C ALA A 25 17.51 -2.51 5.62
N GLU A 26 17.70 -3.71 5.06
CA GLU A 26 18.64 -4.71 5.61
C GLU A 26 20.10 -4.25 5.55
N LYS A 27 20.46 -3.43 4.56
CA LYS A 27 21.83 -2.94 4.37
C LYS A 27 22.16 -1.72 5.20
N ILE A 28 21.23 -0.75 5.28
CA ILE A 28 21.51 0.56 5.88
C ILE A 28 20.63 0.91 7.08
N GLY A 29 19.70 0.02 7.46
CA GLY A 29 18.72 0.22 8.53
C GLY A 29 17.35 0.67 8.02
N ILE A 30 16.29 0.30 8.74
CA ILE A 30 14.88 0.49 8.33
C ILE A 30 14.52 1.98 8.18
N PHE A 31 14.93 2.81 9.14
CA PHE A 31 14.63 4.24 9.10
C PHE A 31 15.45 4.97 8.04
N GLN A 32 16.74 4.63 7.87
CA GLN A 32 17.56 5.18 6.78
C GLN A 32 17.01 4.77 5.40
N GLY A 33 16.66 3.50 5.23
CA GLY A 33 16.04 3.00 4.00
C GLY A 33 14.73 3.71 3.67
N THR A 34 13.88 3.94 4.68
CA THR A 34 12.63 4.69 4.52
C THR A 34 12.90 6.15 4.16
N PHE A 35 13.88 6.80 4.79
CA PHE A 35 14.28 8.17 4.45
C PHE A 35 14.70 8.28 2.97
N PHE A 36 15.58 7.39 2.50
CA PHE A 36 16.00 7.40 1.10
C PHE A 36 14.87 7.04 0.13
N ASN A 37 13.95 6.15 0.51
CA ASN A 37 12.75 5.89 -0.28
C ASN A 37 11.95 7.18 -0.52
N TYR A 38 11.75 8.00 0.52
CA TYR A 38 11.01 9.25 0.40
C TYR A 38 11.78 10.35 -0.34
N VAL A 39 13.09 10.44 -0.16
CA VAL A 39 13.92 11.41 -0.92
C VAL A 39 13.86 11.11 -2.41
N ILE A 40 14.03 9.85 -2.80
CA ILE A 40 13.97 9.42 -4.20
C ILE A 40 12.53 9.58 -4.73
N GLY A 41 11.53 9.17 -3.94
CA GLY A 41 10.12 9.34 -4.27
C GLY A 41 9.76 10.81 -4.55
N LEU A 42 10.18 11.72 -3.68
CA LEU A 42 9.96 13.16 -3.84
C LEU A 42 10.60 13.70 -5.12
N LEU A 43 11.84 13.29 -5.42
CA LEU A 43 12.54 13.67 -6.64
C LEU A 43 11.76 13.24 -7.89
N PHE A 44 11.32 11.98 -7.95
CA PHE A 44 10.54 11.49 -9.09
C PHE A 44 9.13 12.09 -9.15
N SER A 45 8.48 12.32 -8.02
CA SER A 45 7.20 13.03 -7.97
C SER A 45 7.32 14.44 -8.55
N PHE A 46 8.42 15.15 -8.27
CA PHE A 46 8.68 16.47 -8.85
C PHE A 46 8.90 16.40 -10.36
N ILE A 47 9.65 15.40 -10.84
CA ILE A 47 9.84 15.17 -12.28
C ILE A 47 8.49 14.89 -12.96
N PHE A 48 7.66 14.02 -12.40
CA PHE A 48 6.33 13.72 -12.96
C PHE A 48 5.41 14.93 -12.96
N LEU A 49 5.44 15.76 -11.92
CA LEU A 49 4.69 17.00 -11.86
C LEU A 49 5.13 17.99 -12.94
N PHE A 50 6.43 18.06 -13.23
CA PHE A 50 6.94 18.91 -14.31
C PHE A 50 6.54 18.37 -15.70
N LEU A 51 6.60 17.05 -15.89
CA LEU A 51 6.25 16.40 -17.16
C LEU A 51 4.75 16.34 -17.44
N SER A 52 3.89 16.47 -16.41
CA SER A 52 2.44 16.37 -16.58
C SER A 52 1.83 17.57 -17.32
N ASN A 53 2.58 18.68 -17.49
CA ASN A 53 2.09 19.96 -18.00
C ASN A 53 0.85 20.48 -17.25
N GLU A 54 0.62 20.03 -16.01
CA GLU A 54 -0.44 20.56 -15.19
C GLU A 54 -0.11 21.98 -14.75
N ASN A 55 -1.02 22.92 -14.99
CA ASN A 55 -0.88 24.27 -14.45
C ASN A 55 -0.87 24.17 -12.92
N LEU A 56 0.23 24.62 -12.29
CA LEU A 56 0.35 24.78 -10.83
C LEU A 56 -0.58 25.90 -10.36
N ASN A 57 -1.89 25.66 -10.39
CA ASN A 57 -2.95 26.55 -9.92
C ASN A 57 -3.03 26.49 -8.39
N ILE A 58 -1.91 26.81 -7.75
CA ILE A 58 -1.78 26.93 -6.31
C ILE A 58 -2.25 28.33 -5.91
N THR A 59 -3.56 28.60 -6.06
CA THR A 59 -4.12 29.80 -5.45
C THR A 59 -4.17 29.58 -3.94
N ASN A 60 -3.70 30.57 -3.17
CA ASN A 60 -3.65 30.53 -1.71
C ASN A 60 -5.02 30.21 -1.06
N THR A 61 -6.10 30.48 -1.78
CA THR A 61 -7.48 30.17 -1.38
C THR A 61 -7.82 28.67 -1.45
N LYS A 62 -7.27 27.92 -2.42
CA LYS A 62 -7.55 26.48 -2.57
C LYS A 62 -6.81 25.61 -1.56
N ILE A 63 -5.57 25.94 -1.22
CA ILE A 63 -4.82 25.20 -0.19
C ILE A 63 -5.46 25.41 1.19
N LYS A 64 -5.86 26.64 1.53
CA LYS A 64 -6.48 26.94 2.83
C LYS A 64 -7.83 26.23 3.04
N SER A 65 -8.52 25.86 1.97
CA SER A 65 -9.78 25.10 2.06
C SER A 65 -9.60 23.59 2.26
N ILE A 66 -8.40 23.05 2.03
CA ILE A 66 -8.14 21.61 2.16
C ILE A 66 -7.84 21.29 3.63
N PRO A 67 -8.53 20.31 4.23
CA PRO A 67 -8.30 19.98 5.64
C PRO A 67 -6.91 19.37 5.84
N LEU A 68 -6.27 19.68 6.98
CA LEU A 68 -4.90 19.24 7.28
C LEU A 68 -4.71 17.73 7.20
N TRP A 69 -5.73 16.94 7.56
CA TRP A 69 -5.65 15.47 7.53
C TRP A 69 -5.45 14.92 6.11
N ALA A 70 -5.85 15.65 5.07
CA ALA A 70 -5.66 15.22 3.68
C ALA A 70 -4.17 15.14 3.28
N TYR A 71 -3.31 15.87 3.98
CA TYR A 71 -1.86 15.88 3.75
C TYR A 71 -1.12 14.78 4.54
N LEU A 72 -1.81 14.04 5.41
CA LEU A 72 -1.20 12.97 6.21
C LEU A 72 -0.92 11.69 5.41
N GLY A 73 -1.26 11.63 4.12
CA GLY A 73 -0.93 10.49 3.25
C GLY A 73 0.57 10.19 3.18
N GLY A 74 1.42 11.21 3.27
CA GLY A 74 2.87 11.03 3.37
C GLY A 74 3.26 10.30 4.65
N LEU A 75 2.65 10.64 5.79
CA LEU A 75 2.91 10.00 7.08
C LEU A 75 2.46 8.54 7.11
N THR A 76 1.28 8.24 6.56
CA THR A 76 0.79 6.86 6.48
C THR A 76 1.68 6.01 5.56
N GLY A 77 2.20 6.57 4.47
CA GLY A 77 3.17 5.87 3.63
C GLY A 77 4.48 5.55 4.35
N VAL A 78 4.97 6.41 5.25
CA VAL A 78 6.17 6.13 6.07
C VAL A 78 5.95 4.87 6.90
N LEU A 79 4.78 4.77 7.53
CA LEU A 79 4.40 3.57 8.29
C LEU A 79 4.34 2.33 7.39
N VAL A 80 3.79 2.45 6.18
CA VAL A 80 3.75 1.35 5.20
C VAL A 80 5.17 0.87 4.87
N ILE A 81 6.10 1.77 4.56
CA ILE A 81 7.47 1.37 4.20
C ILE A 81 8.20 0.75 5.39
N VAL A 82 8.09 1.34 6.59
CA VAL A 82 8.71 0.80 7.82
C VAL A 82 8.18 -0.59 8.15
N LEU A 83 6.86 -0.75 8.24
CA LEU A 83 6.22 -2.02 8.60
C LEU A 83 6.47 -3.09 7.54
N SER A 84 6.32 -2.74 6.27
CA SER A 84 6.53 -3.70 5.19
C SER A 84 7.99 -4.13 5.07
N SER A 85 8.96 -3.21 5.23
CA SER A 85 10.39 -3.56 5.19
C SER A 85 10.80 -4.42 6.38
N TYR A 86 10.19 -4.24 7.55
CA TYR A 86 10.44 -5.07 8.73
C TYR A 86 9.93 -6.51 8.58
N VAL A 87 8.78 -6.69 7.93
CA VAL A 87 8.11 -8.00 7.82
C VAL A 87 8.55 -8.77 6.57
N THR A 88 8.91 -8.08 5.49
CA THR A 88 9.32 -8.70 4.21
C THR A 88 10.40 -9.78 4.33
N PRO A 89 11.47 -9.66 5.14
CA PRO A 89 12.47 -10.72 5.23
C PRO A 89 12.04 -11.90 6.11
N LYS A 90 10.90 -11.80 6.81
CA LYS A 90 10.46 -12.79 7.81
C LYS A 90 9.44 -13.79 7.28
N ILE A 91 8.72 -13.44 6.22
CA ILE A 91 7.67 -14.26 5.63
C ILE A 91 7.76 -14.19 4.11
N SER A 92 7.26 -15.22 3.43
CA SER A 92 7.28 -15.24 1.96
C SER A 92 6.51 -14.04 1.38
N SER A 93 6.98 -13.54 0.23
CA SER A 93 6.36 -12.41 -0.46
C SER A 93 4.89 -12.67 -0.82
N PHE A 94 4.56 -13.93 -1.13
CA PHE A 94 3.19 -14.39 -1.38
C PHE A 94 2.31 -14.19 -0.13
N TYR A 95 2.73 -14.70 1.02
CA TYR A 95 1.96 -14.59 2.27
C TYR A 95 1.80 -13.17 2.75
N LEU A 96 2.88 -12.37 2.71
CA LEU A 96 2.80 -10.96 3.08
C LEU A 96 1.79 -10.21 2.22
N THR A 97 1.76 -10.47 0.91
CA THR A 97 0.83 -9.81 -0.02
C THR A 97 -0.62 -10.17 0.31
N LEU A 98 -0.89 -11.44 0.62
CA LEU A 98 -2.24 -11.89 0.99
C LEU A 98 -2.72 -11.30 2.31
N ILE A 99 -1.87 -11.29 3.34
CA ILE A 99 -2.19 -10.69 4.66
C ILE A 99 -2.46 -9.19 4.51
N ILE A 100 -1.61 -8.47 3.76
CA ILE A 100 -1.81 -7.04 3.46
C ILE A 100 -3.14 -6.83 2.73
N PHE A 101 -3.43 -7.63 1.70
CA PHE A 101 -4.64 -7.51 0.90
C PHE A 101 -5.91 -7.69 1.76
N ILE A 102 -5.92 -8.65 2.68
CA ILE A 102 -7.01 -8.84 3.63
C ILE A 102 -7.21 -7.60 4.50
N GLY A 103 -6.13 -7.07 5.07
CA GLY A 103 -6.20 -5.83 5.86
C GLY A 103 -6.79 -4.67 5.06
N GLN A 104 -6.32 -4.50 3.81
CA GLN A 104 -6.83 -3.48 2.88
C GLN A 104 -8.32 -3.68 2.56
N LEU A 105 -8.76 -4.92 2.36
CA LEU A 105 -10.15 -5.26 2.06
C LEU A 105 -11.07 -4.84 3.22
N PHE A 106 -10.75 -5.25 4.47
CA PHE A 106 -11.59 -4.91 5.62
C PHE A 106 -11.58 -3.42 5.94
N VAL A 107 -10.41 -2.77 5.89
CA VAL A 107 -10.32 -1.32 6.06
C VAL A 107 -11.11 -0.59 4.97
N GLY A 108 -11.08 -1.07 3.72
CA GLY A 108 -11.89 -0.55 2.62
C GLY A 108 -13.39 -0.63 2.90
N ILE A 109 -13.88 -1.79 3.35
CA ILE A 109 -15.30 -1.96 3.74
C ILE A 109 -15.68 -1.01 4.87
N ILE A 110 -14.82 -0.82 5.87
CA ILE A 110 -15.07 0.09 6.99
C ILE A 110 -15.16 1.54 6.48
N ILE A 111 -14.22 1.97 5.64
CA ILE A 111 -14.22 3.32 5.04
C ILE A 111 -15.48 3.53 4.19
N ASP A 112 -15.85 2.55 3.36
CA ASP A 112 -17.07 2.61 2.53
C ASP A 112 -18.32 2.73 3.39
N TYR A 113 -18.38 2.00 4.51
CA TYR A 113 -19.50 2.10 5.44
C TYR A 113 -19.61 3.52 6.03
N PHE A 114 -18.51 4.08 6.54
CA PHE A 114 -18.54 5.44 7.14
C PHE A 114 -18.75 6.56 6.10
N THR A 115 -18.31 6.37 4.86
CA THR A 115 -18.36 7.41 3.82
C THR A 115 -19.67 7.36 3.03
N LEU A 116 -20.15 6.15 2.73
CA LEU A 116 -21.30 5.93 1.84
C LEU A 116 -22.54 5.42 2.58
N ASN A 117 -22.45 5.11 3.88
CA ASN A 117 -23.50 4.43 4.66
C ASN A 117 -24.00 3.14 3.99
N LYS A 118 -23.13 2.47 3.22
CA LYS A 118 -23.44 1.23 2.50
C LYS A 118 -22.53 0.13 2.98
N LEU A 119 -23.11 -0.90 3.58
CA LEU A 119 -22.40 -2.13 3.89
C LEU A 119 -22.62 -3.12 2.74
N SER A 120 -21.57 -3.36 1.96
CA SER A 120 -21.60 -4.38 0.92
C SER A 120 -21.44 -5.77 1.55
N LEU A 121 -22.56 -6.45 1.78
CA LEU A 121 -22.57 -7.85 2.24
C LEU A 121 -21.76 -8.76 1.30
N GLY A 122 -21.78 -8.49 0.00
CA GLY A 122 -20.98 -9.22 -0.98
C GLY A 122 -19.47 -9.07 -0.77
N ASN A 123 -18.99 -7.84 -0.52
CA ASN A 123 -17.58 -7.60 -0.24
C ASN A 123 -17.15 -8.25 1.07
N LEU A 124 -18.03 -8.25 2.08
CA LEU A 124 -17.77 -8.88 3.38
C LEU A 124 -17.68 -10.40 3.25
N LEU A 125 -18.64 -11.03 2.57
CA LEU A 125 -18.60 -12.48 2.30
C LEU A 125 -17.40 -12.86 1.42
N GLY A 126 -17.12 -12.09 0.38
CA GLY A 126 -15.93 -12.29 -0.47
C GLY A 126 -14.63 -12.18 0.34
N GLY A 127 -14.54 -11.18 1.22
CA GLY A 127 -13.41 -11.02 2.14
C GLY A 127 -13.24 -12.19 3.09
N LEU A 128 -14.34 -12.72 3.63
CA LEU A 128 -14.33 -13.95 4.45
C LEU A 128 -13.85 -15.17 3.64
N PHE A 129 -14.27 -15.33 2.40
CA PHE A 129 -13.78 -16.41 1.54
C PHE A 129 -12.27 -16.30 1.27
N VAL A 130 -11.76 -15.09 1.01
CA VAL A 130 -10.31 -14.85 0.83
C VAL A 130 -9.55 -15.18 2.12
N LEU A 131 -10.06 -14.75 3.28
CA LEU A 131 -9.50 -15.08 4.59
C LEU A 131 -9.42 -16.59 4.82
N ILE A 132 -10.51 -17.31 4.57
CA ILE A 132 -10.58 -18.76 4.75
C ILE A 132 -9.58 -19.44 3.80
N GLY A 133 -9.56 -19.05 2.53
CA GLY A 133 -8.63 -19.57 1.53
C GLY A 133 -7.16 -19.34 1.92
N LEU A 134 -6.83 -18.15 2.42
CA LEU A 134 -5.48 -17.85 2.91
C LEU A 134 -5.11 -18.71 4.12
N THR A 135 -6.01 -18.79 5.11
CA THR A 135 -5.76 -19.52 6.35
C THR A 135 -5.55 -21.00 6.05
N TYR A 136 -6.35 -21.56 5.14
CA TYR A 136 -6.19 -22.92 4.64
C TYR A 136 -4.83 -23.14 3.96
N ASN A 137 -4.42 -22.23 3.08
CA ASN A 137 -3.12 -22.29 2.41
C ASN A 137 -1.95 -22.24 3.42
N LEU A 138 -2.01 -21.33 4.40
CA LEU A 138 -1.01 -21.23 5.47
C LEU A 138 -0.91 -22.51 6.32
N LEU A 139 -2.03 -23.17 6.58
CA LEU A 139 -2.05 -24.44 7.33
C LEU A 139 -1.43 -25.58 6.54
N ILE A 140 -1.65 -25.65 5.23
CA ILE A 140 -1.03 -26.65 4.36
C ILE A 140 0.48 -26.46 4.29
N ASP A 141 0.95 -25.25 4.00
CA ASP A 141 2.38 -25.01 3.84
C ASP A 141 3.14 -25.15 5.16
N LYS A 142 2.50 -24.88 6.30
CA LYS A 142 3.06 -25.22 7.62
C LYS A 142 3.23 -26.73 7.78
N ASN A 143 2.30 -27.53 7.29
CA ASN A 143 2.36 -28.99 7.35
C ASN A 143 3.34 -29.60 6.32
N GLN A 144 3.71 -28.86 5.27
CA GLN A 144 4.70 -29.29 4.27
C GLN A 144 6.15 -28.93 4.66
N ASN A 145 6.34 -28.02 5.63
CA ASN A 145 7.65 -27.60 6.16
C ASN A 145 8.00 -28.26 7.52
N LEU A 146 7.37 -29.38 7.86
CA LEU A 146 7.74 -30.32 8.93
C LEU A 146 8.19 -31.65 8.30
#